data_AF-A0A6A8Q0U4-F1
#
_entry.id   AF-A0A6A8Q0U4-F1
#
_cell.length_a   1.000
_cell.length_b   1.000
_cell.length_c   1.000
_cell.angle_alpha   90.00
_cell.angle_beta   90.00
_cell.angle_gamma   90.00
#
_symmetry.space_group_name_H-M   'P 1'
#
loop_
_entity.id
_entity.type
_entity.pdbx_description
1 polymer ?
#
loop_
_entity_poly.entity_id
_entity_poly.type
_entity_poly.pdbx_seq_one_letter_code
_entity_poly.pdbx_strand_id
1 'polypeptide(L)'
;MNNIDNNLFFIEEEIKKIEKIAKEDPLKAIYILDEDKKQFSLKEDLDDLDALRDNIEFQLKKQNLITSTKLDTLSLINSLKNKKMGYAFMLSYNELKKRDDIAKYAIEFQDFFKGNDFDSKGFQTLIYDLLVNSNIDFEYDIQNKKINPKKLGSLLKNAEIQKMQDEIIATFDKDISKNKVARQVFSAYLFQNWVAILLHETKDDYLKISHVIEVILGNQTSDSLSKEEKELYNIFK
;
A
#
# COMPACT_ATOMS: atom_id res chain seq x y z
N MET A 1 -24.34 24.05 32.51
CA MET A 1 -23.63 23.75 31.25
C MET A 1 -23.27 22.29 31.32
N ASN A 2 -23.96 21.47 30.53
CA ASN A 2 -23.82 20.01 30.56
C ASN A 2 -22.59 19.60 29.75
N ASN A 3 -22.00 18.44 30.06
CA ASN A 3 -20.84 17.89 29.34
C ASN A 3 -21.04 17.78 27.81
N ILE A 4 -22.29 17.74 27.34
CA ILE A 4 -22.65 17.67 25.92
C ILE A 4 -22.37 19.00 25.21
N ASP A 5 -22.70 20.14 25.83
CA ASP A 5 -22.50 21.47 25.23
C ASP A 5 -21.02 21.82 25.08
N ASN A 6 -20.18 21.34 26.02
CA ASN A 6 -18.73 21.52 25.97
C ASN A 6 -18.08 20.65 24.87
N ASN A 7 -18.64 19.48 24.59
CA ASN A 7 -18.11 18.58 23.57
C ASN A 7 -18.44 19.07 22.15
N LEU A 8 -19.66 19.60 21.96
CA LEU A 8 -20.10 20.18 20.68
C LEU A 8 -19.28 21.43 20.31
N PHE A 9 -18.98 22.29 21.28
CA PHE A 9 -18.14 23.48 21.06
C PHE A 9 -16.69 23.10 20.71
N PHE A 10 -16.19 21.99 21.26
CA PHE A 10 -14.84 21.51 21.01
C PHE A 10 -14.66 21.00 19.57
N ILE A 11 -15.62 20.24 19.04
CA ILE A 11 -15.52 19.70 17.68
C ILE A 11 -15.66 20.78 16.59
N GLU A 12 -16.55 21.76 16.77
CA GLU A 12 -16.72 22.85 15.80
C GLU A 12 -15.44 23.70 15.64
N GLU A 13 -14.76 24.00 16.75
CA GLU A 13 -13.49 24.74 16.72
C GLU A 13 -12.38 23.91 16.07
N GLU A 14 -12.34 22.60 16.31
CA GLU A 14 -11.36 21.71 15.69
C GLU A 14 -11.59 21.58 14.17
N ILE A 15 -12.85 21.46 13.73
CA ILE A 15 -13.21 21.47 12.30
C ILE A 15 -12.73 22.76 11.63
N LYS A 16 -13.05 23.94 12.20
CA LYS A 16 -12.61 25.23 11.62
C LYS A 16 -11.09 25.34 11.52
N LYS A 17 -10.37 24.84 12.53
CA LYS A 17 -8.91 24.79 12.54
C LYS A 17 -8.38 23.91 11.41
N ILE A 18 -8.93 22.71 11.24
CA ILE A 18 -8.53 21.77 10.17
C ILE A 18 -8.84 22.36 8.79
N GLU A 19 -10.01 22.97 8.58
CA GLU A 19 -10.38 23.62 7.32
C GLU A 19 -9.40 24.73 6.93
N LYS A 20 -8.93 25.52 7.90
CA LYS A 20 -7.93 26.55 7.66
C LYS A 20 -6.60 25.94 7.20
N ILE A 21 -6.15 24.87 7.85
CA ILE A 21 -4.92 24.15 7.47
C ILE A 21 -5.09 23.56 6.07
N ALA A 22 -6.26 22.97 5.76
CA ALA A 22 -6.50 22.29 4.50
C ALA A 22 -6.36 23.19 3.26
N LYS A 23 -6.58 24.50 3.41
CA LYS A 23 -6.37 25.48 2.32
C LYS A 23 -4.90 25.68 1.96
N GLU A 24 -3.99 25.45 2.91
CA GLU A 24 -2.55 25.66 2.74
C GLU A 24 -1.78 24.34 2.58
N ASP A 25 -2.15 23.32 3.37
CA ASP A 25 -1.48 22.04 3.48
C ASP A 25 -2.52 20.93 3.73
N PRO A 26 -3.22 20.48 2.67
CA PRO A 26 -4.28 19.48 2.79
C PRO A 26 -3.78 18.13 3.31
N LEU A 27 -2.52 17.74 3.07
CA LEU A 27 -1.97 16.50 3.65
C LEU A 27 -1.79 16.62 5.16
N LYS A 28 -1.27 17.75 5.63
CA LYS A 28 -1.18 18.01 7.06
C LYS A 28 -2.54 18.04 7.73
N ALA A 29 -3.54 18.63 7.07
CA ALA A 29 -4.91 18.63 7.57
C ALA A 29 -5.46 17.21 7.73
N ILE A 30 -5.27 16.34 6.73
CA ILE A 30 -5.68 14.92 6.81
C ILE A 30 -4.92 14.19 7.94
N TYR A 31 -3.61 14.41 8.07
CA TYR A 31 -2.82 13.80 9.14
C TYR A 31 -3.32 14.18 10.54
N ILE A 32 -3.54 15.48 10.78
CA ILE A 32 -4.05 15.97 12.05
C ILE A 32 -5.43 15.36 12.33
N LEU A 33 -6.31 15.37 11.33
CA LEU A 33 -7.65 14.80 11.44
C LEU A 33 -7.61 13.30 11.80
N ASP A 34 -6.77 12.51 11.13
CA ASP A 34 -6.62 11.08 11.39
C ASP A 34 -6.03 10.80 12.80
N GLU A 35 -5.17 11.67 13.32
CA GLU A 35 -4.65 11.59 14.70
C GLU A 35 -5.67 12.02 15.74
N ASP A 36 -6.36 13.14 15.52
CA ASP A 36 -7.33 13.70 16.45
C ASP A 36 -8.58 12.82 16.57
N LYS A 37 -9.00 12.14 15.50
CA LYS A 37 -10.08 11.13 15.53
C LYS A 37 -9.96 10.11 16.64
N LYS A 38 -8.73 9.76 17.05
CA LYS A 38 -8.48 8.80 18.14
C LYS A 38 -8.96 9.30 19.51
N GLN A 39 -9.19 10.60 19.65
CA GLN A 39 -9.64 11.26 20.87
C GLN A 39 -11.16 11.36 20.96
N PHE A 40 -11.88 11.14 19.85
CA PHE A 40 -13.33 11.19 19.79
C PHE A 40 -13.92 9.77 19.86
N SER A 41 -15.04 9.62 20.58
CA SER A 41 -15.73 8.34 20.75
C SER A 41 -17.21 8.39 20.34
N LEU A 42 -17.76 9.59 20.17
CA LEU A 42 -19.13 9.76 19.70
C LEU A 42 -19.19 9.53 18.19
N LYS A 43 -20.21 8.78 17.76
CA LYS A 43 -20.37 8.45 16.34
C LYS A 43 -20.61 9.68 15.48
N GLU A 44 -21.45 10.61 15.94
CA GLU A 44 -21.77 11.83 15.21
C GLU A 44 -20.51 12.67 14.96
N ASP A 45 -19.67 12.83 15.98
CA ASP A 45 -18.37 13.50 15.89
C ASP A 45 -17.44 12.83 14.86
N LEU A 46 -17.38 11.50 14.87
CA LEU A 46 -16.57 10.73 13.93
C LEU A 46 -17.09 10.86 12.49
N ASP A 47 -18.41 10.83 12.30
CA ASP A 47 -19.07 10.99 11.00
C ASP A 47 -18.78 12.39 10.41
N ASP A 48 -18.80 13.45 11.23
CA ASP A 48 -18.44 14.82 10.81
C ASP A 48 -16.97 14.93 10.40
N LEU A 49 -16.06 14.32 11.17
CA LEU A 49 -14.64 14.30 10.82
C LEU A 49 -14.35 13.44 9.58
N ASP A 50 -15.08 12.34 9.36
CA ASP A 50 -15.01 11.56 8.12
C ASP A 50 -15.49 12.37 6.91
N ALA A 51 -16.61 13.10 7.03
CA ALA A 51 -17.12 13.97 5.98
C ALA A 51 -16.11 15.08 5.61
N LEU A 52 -15.48 15.70 6.62
CA LEU A 52 -14.44 16.70 6.39
C LEU A 52 -13.23 16.10 5.67
N ARG A 53 -12.76 14.92 6.10
CA ARG A 53 -11.64 14.20 5.48
C ARG A 53 -11.91 13.92 4.00
N ASP A 54 -13.10 13.41 3.68
CA ASP A 54 -13.50 13.08 2.32
C ASP A 54 -13.62 14.34 1.44
N ASN A 55 -14.09 15.46 1.99
CA ASN A 55 -14.09 16.74 1.29
C ASN A 55 -12.65 17.19 0.95
N ILE A 56 -11.71 17.11 1.90
CA ILE A 56 -10.30 17.49 1.65
C ILE A 56 -9.70 16.60 0.54
N GLU A 57 -9.92 15.28 0.58
CA GLU A 57 -9.48 14.37 -0.48
C GLU A 57 -10.10 14.70 -1.84
N PHE A 58 -11.38 15.08 -1.86
CA PHE A 58 -12.06 15.52 -3.07
C PHE A 58 -11.45 16.81 -3.66
N GLN A 59 -11.08 17.79 -2.81
CA GLN A 59 -10.39 18.99 -3.27
C GLN A 59 -9.00 18.67 -3.82
N LEU A 60 -8.23 17.80 -3.17
CA LEU A 60 -6.95 17.30 -3.66
C LEU A 60 -7.09 16.68 -5.06
N LYS A 61 -8.13 15.88 -5.27
CA LYS A 61 -8.44 15.29 -6.58
C LYS A 61 -8.74 16.36 -7.63
N LYS A 62 -9.51 17.40 -7.28
CA LYS A 62 -9.78 18.53 -8.18
C LYS A 62 -8.53 19.32 -8.55
N GLN A 63 -7.54 19.35 -7.66
CA GLN A 63 -6.24 20.00 -7.89
C GLN A 63 -5.21 19.07 -8.57
N ASN A 64 -5.67 18.01 -9.24
CA ASN A 64 -4.82 17.05 -9.95
C ASN A 64 -3.77 16.38 -9.06
N LEU A 65 -4.05 16.20 -7.76
CA LEU A 65 -3.13 15.59 -6.81
C LEU A 65 -1.79 16.34 -6.70
N ILE A 66 -1.82 17.66 -6.91
CA ILE A 66 -0.68 18.53 -6.67
C ILE A 66 -0.85 19.13 -5.29
N THR A 67 0.14 18.91 -4.42
CA THR A 67 0.13 19.47 -3.07
C THR A 67 1.55 19.71 -2.59
N SER A 68 1.70 20.64 -1.65
CA SER A 68 2.91 20.85 -0.87
C SER A 68 2.59 20.57 0.58
N THR A 69 3.52 19.94 1.31
CA THR A 69 3.32 19.68 2.73
C THR A 69 4.52 20.05 3.58
N LYS A 70 4.22 20.60 4.76
CA LYS A 70 5.15 20.88 5.85
C LYS A 70 5.20 19.75 6.88
N LEU A 71 4.53 18.62 6.63
CA LEU A 71 4.73 17.41 7.42
C LEU A 71 6.20 17.01 7.38
N ASP A 72 6.76 16.73 8.56
CA ASP A 72 8.08 16.11 8.67
C ASP A 72 8.02 14.64 8.23
N THR A 73 9.20 14.04 8.05
CA THR A 73 9.36 12.68 7.55
C THR A 73 8.70 11.64 8.44
N LEU A 74 8.76 11.78 9.77
CA LEU A 74 8.11 10.84 10.69
C LEU A 74 6.58 10.93 10.61
N SER A 75 6.05 12.14 10.53
CA SER A 75 4.61 12.37 10.37
C SER A 75 4.08 11.80 9.04
N LEU A 76 4.87 11.93 7.96
CA LEU A 76 4.56 11.29 6.68
C LEU A 76 4.58 9.77 6.78
N ILE A 77 5.56 9.18 7.47
CA ILE A 77 5.61 7.73 7.73
C ILE A 77 4.37 7.29 8.52
N ASN A 78 4.03 7.99 9.60
CA ASN A 78 2.85 7.67 10.41
C ASN A 78 1.55 7.78 9.62
N SER A 79 1.45 8.74 8.70
CA SER A 79 0.30 8.90 7.80
C SER A 79 0.05 7.64 6.94
N LEU A 80 1.09 6.86 6.63
CA LEU A 80 0.96 5.62 5.87
C LEU A 80 0.50 4.43 6.73
N LYS A 81 0.65 4.48 8.07
CA LYS A 81 0.43 3.34 8.98
C LYS A 81 -1.05 2.89 9.04
N ASN A 82 -1.99 3.76 8.65
CA ASN A 82 -3.42 3.40 8.57
C ASN A 82 -3.74 2.43 7.41
N LYS A 83 -2.77 2.14 6.52
CA LYS A 83 -2.88 1.23 5.37
C LYS A 83 -4.02 1.54 4.39
N LYS A 84 -4.65 2.72 4.46
CA LYS A 84 -5.72 3.12 3.52
C LYS A 84 -5.08 3.67 2.24
N MET A 85 -4.98 2.86 1.18
CA MET A 85 -4.37 3.22 -0.12
C MET A 85 -5.21 4.23 -0.94
N GLY A 86 -5.63 5.34 -0.34
CA GLY A 86 -6.32 6.44 -0.99
C GLY A 86 -5.38 7.49 -1.59
N TYR A 87 -5.95 8.62 -2.01
CA TYR A 87 -5.17 9.73 -2.57
C TYR A 87 -4.17 10.31 -1.56
N ALA A 88 -4.57 10.50 -0.31
CA ALA A 88 -3.70 11.02 0.74
C ALA A 88 -2.47 10.11 0.96
N PHE A 89 -2.69 8.79 0.96
CA PHE A 89 -1.61 7.82 1.04
C PHE A 89 -0.62 7.95 -0.11
N MET A 90 -1.09 7.98 -1.36
CA MET A 90 -0.22 8.09 -2.53
C MET A 90 0.57 9.40 -2.54
N LEU A 91 -0.04 10.48 -2.08
CA LEU A 91 0.62 11.78 -1.94
C LEU A 91 1.70 11.76 -0.86
N SER A 92 1.40 11.24 0.34
CA SER A 92 2.39 11.09 1.41
C SER A 92 3.54 10.16 1.00
N TYR A 93 3.24 9.07 0.30
CA TYR A 93 4.24 8.16 -0.27
C TYR A 93 5.16 8.88 -1.27
N ASN A 94 4.58 9.66 -2.19
CA ASN A 94 5.35 10.42 -3.17
C ASN A 94 6.20 11.53 -2.54
N GLU A 95 5.72 12.16 -1.46
CA GLU A 95 6.50 13.12 -0.69
C GLU A 95 7.67 12.44 0.03
N LEU A 96 7.47 11.24 0.60
CA LEU A 96 8.54 10.45 1.23
C LEU A 96 9.67 10.10 0.26
N LYS A 97 9.36 9.81 -1.01
CA LYS A 97 10.38 9.55 -2.05
C LYS A 97 11.35 10.72 -2.26
N LYS A 98 11.00 11.92 -1.81
CA LYS A 98 11.81 13.15 -1.95
C LYS A 98 12.57 13.51 -0.68
N ARG A 99 12.42 12.75 0.42
CA ARG A 99 13.01 13.06 1.72
C ARG A 99 14.40 12.45 1.87
N ASP A 100 15.41 13.29 2.02
CA ASP A 100 16.80 12.86 2.22
C ASP A 100 17.06 12.28 3.62
N ASP A 101 16.22 12.60 4.59
CA ASP A 101 16.38 12.19 5.99
C ASP A 101 15.61 10.92 6.36
N ILE A 102 14.96 10.26 5.39
CA ILE A 102 14.20 9.02 5.57
C ILE A 102 15.00 7.91 6.27
N ALA A 103 16.32 7.84 6.03
CA ALA A 103 17.20 6.87 6.68
C ALA A 103 17.27 7.01 8.21
N LYS A 104 17.04 8.22 8.76
CA LYS A 104 17.01 8.43 10.22
C LYS A 104 15.84 7.70 10.88
N TYR A 105 14.79 7.43 10.12
CA TYR A 105 13.55 6.81 10.59
C TYR A 105 13.41 5.36 10.08
N ALA A 106 14.51 4.72 9.66
CA ALA A 106 14.46 3.38 9.08
C ALA A 106 13.73 2.35 9.96
N ILE A 107 13.90 2.41 11.29
CA ILE A 107 13.25 1.51 12.25
C ILE A 107 11.71 1.59 12.21
N GLU A 108 11.15 2.77 11.92
CA GLU A 108 9.69 3.00 11.91
C GLU A 108 9.00 2.16 10.84
N PHE A 109 9.72 1.80 9.77
CA PHE A 109 9.17 1.00 8.70
C PHE A 109 8.92 -0.46 9.08
N GLN A 110 9.45 -0.94 10.22
CA GLN A 110 9.20 -2.29 10.72
C GLN A 110 7.69 -2.57 10.94
N ASP A 111 6.92 -1.54 11.29
CA ASP A 111 5.47 -1.67 11.49
C ASP A 111 4.71 -2.08 10.23
N PHE A 112 5.20 -1.69 9.04
CA PHE A 112 4.53 -2.00 7.78
C PHE A 112 4.65 -3.47 7.39
N PHE A 113 5.67 -4.17 7.89
CA PHE A 113 5.93 -5.58 7.61
C PHE A 113 5.17 -6.54 8.52
N LYS A 114 4.17 -6.02 9.26
CA LYS A 114 3.21 -6.81 10.03
C LYS A 114 2.01 -7.22 9.16
N GLY A 115 1.54 -8.45 9.32
CA GLY A 115 0.43 -9.04 8.56
C GLY A 115 0.89 -9.97 7.44
N ASN A 116 0.01 -10.89 7.02
CA ASN A 116 0.31 -11.90 6.00
C ASN A 116 -0.84 -12.12 4.99
N ASP A 117 -1.93 -11.36 5.11
CA ASP A 117 -3.00 -11.32 4.12
C ASP A 117 -2.54 -10.62 2.82
N PHE A 118 -3.32 -10.78 1.74
CA PHE A 118 -2.98 -10.26 0.42
C PHE A 118 -2.81 -8.73 0.41
N ASP A 119 -3.73 -8.00 1.05
CA ASP A 119 -3.68 -6.53 1.11
C ASP A 119 -2.45 -6.05 1.87
N SER A 120 -2.14 -6.67 3.01
CA SER A 120 -0.90 -6.41 3.75
C SER A 120 0.33 -6.69 2.90
N LYS A 121 0.36 -7.78 2.13
CA LYS A 121 1.50 -8.09 1.27
C LYS A 121 1.67 -7.09 0.12
N GLY A 122 0.58 -6.69 -0.53
CA GLY A 122 0.62 -5.63 -1.56
C GLY A 122 1.07 -4.29 -1.00
N PHE A 123 0.72 -3.98 0.25
CA PHE A 123 1.23 -2.81 0.94
C PHE A 123 2.72 -2.93 1.27
N GLN A 124 3.15 -4.09 1.76
CA GLN A 124 4.55 -4.36 2.12
C GLN A 124 5.49 -4.23 0.94
N THR A 125 5.11 -4.72 -0.25
CA THR A 125 5.93 -4.59 -1.46
C THR A 125 6.13 -3.14 -1.86
N LEU A 126 5.09 -2.31 -1.75
CA LEU A 126 5.17 -0.88 -2.04
C LEU A 126 6.13 -0.14 -1.08
N ILE A 127 6.01 -0.43 0.22
CA ILE A 127 6.94 0.14 1.22
C ILE A 127 8.36 -0.35 0.99
N TYR A 128 8.54 -1.63 0.69
CA TYR A 128 9.85 -2.19 0.40
C TYR A 128 10.52 -1.47 -0.79
N ASP A 129 9.79 -1.23 -1.87
CA ASP A 129 10.30 -0.49 -3.02
C ASP A 129 10.71 0.95 -2.68
N LEU A 130 9.99 1.64 -1.80
CA LEU A 130 10.40 2.96 -1.28
C LEU A 130 11.76 2.88 -0.57
N LEU A 131 11.96 1.86 0.27
CA LEU A 131 13.19 1.67 1.03
C LEU A 131 14.37 1.30 0.15
N VAL A 132 14.16 0.47 -0.88
CA VAL A 132 15.17 0.15 -1.90
C VAL A 132 15.59 1.42 -2.63
N ASN A 133 14.62 2.20 -3.13
CA ASN A 133 14.90 3.43 -3.87
C ASN A 133 15.61 4.49 -3.02
N SER A 134 15.36 4.47 -1.71
CA SER A 134 16.01 5.36 -0.74
C SER A 134 17.34 4.81 -0.20
N ASN A 135 17.82 3.66 -0.72
CA ASN A 135 19.06 2.99 -0.31
C ASN A 135 19.14 2.71 1.20
N ILE A 136 18.03 2.34 1.83
CA ILE A 136 17.97 2.09 3.27
C ILE A 136 18.76 0.83 3.64
N ASP A 137 19.80 1.02 4.45
CA ASP A 137 20.65 -0.05 5.00
C ASP A 137 20.20 -0.44 6.41
N PHE A 138 19.06 -1.12 6.49
CA PHE A 138 18.46 -1.57 7.75
C PHE A 138 17.95 -3.01 7.60
N GLU A 139 18.13 -3.84 8.62
CA GLU A 139 17.62 -5.22 8.65
C GLU A 139 16.24 -5.27 9.29
N TYR A 140 15.22 -5.55 8.49
CA TYR A 140 13.86 -5.74 8.93
C TYR A 140 13.57 -7.21 9.21
N ASP A 141 12.78 -7.47 10.25
CA ASP A 141 12.22 -8.78 10.55
C ASP A 141 10.91 -8.97 9.79
N ILE A 142 10.91 -9.84 8.79
CA ILE A 142 9.76 -10.06 7.90
C ILE A 142 9.54 -11.56 7.76
N GLN A 143 8.39 -12.07 8.22
CA GLN A 143 8.04 -13.50 8.12
C GLN A 143 9.16 -14.45 8.61
N ASN A 144 9.79 -14.12 9.75
CA ASN A 144 10.93 -14.86 10.32
C ASN A 144 12.22 -14.85 9.46
N LYS A 145 12.34 -13.93 8.51
CA LYS A 145 13.54 -13.70 7.70
C LYS A 145 14.09 -12.30 7.97
N LYS A 146 15.41 -12.15 7.85
CA LYS A 146 16.10 -10.85 7.88
C LYS A 146 16.19 -10.30 6.47
N ILE A 147 15.52 -9.17 6.23
CA ILE A 147 15.42 -8.54 4.91
C ILE A 147 16.07 -7.16 4.98
N ASN A 148 17.09 -6.92 4.16
CA ASN A 148 17.76 -5.62 4.05
C ASN A 148 17.54 -5.06 2.61
N PRO A 149 16.80 -3.95 2.44
CA PRO A 149 16.46 -3.40 1.13
C PRO A 149 17.67 -3.03 0.28
N LYS A 150 18.68 -2.39 0.88
CA LYS A 150 19.90 -2.01 0.16
C LYS A 150 20.72 -3.22 -0.31
N LYS A 151 20.79 -4.29 0.49
CA LYS A 151 21.56 -5.50 0.15
C LYS A 151 20.85 -6.39 -0.87
N LEU A 152 19.53 -6.54 -0.75
CA LEU A 152 18.74 -7.44 -1.59
C LEU A 152 18.24 -6.78 -2.88
N GLY A 153 18.09 -5.45 -2.89
CA GLY A 153 17.64 -4.70 -4.06
C GLY A 153 16.16 -4.89 -4.39
N SER A 154 15.74 -4.44 -5.57
CA SER A 154 14.32 -4.50 -5.96
C SER A 154 13.93 -5.89 -6.47
N LEU A 155 12.75 -6.36 -6.06
CA LEU A 155 12.15 -7.61 -6.54
C LEU A 155 12.00 -7.64 -8.07
N LEU A 156 11.79 -6.47 -8.71
CA LEU A 156 11.61 -6.33 -10.16
C LEU A 156 12.92 -6.46 -10.94
N LYS A 157 14.07 -6.44 -10.26
CA LYS A 157 15.38 -6.69 -10.87
C LYS A 157 15.79 -8.16 -10.81
N ASN A 158 14.96 -9.03 -10.22
CA ASN A 158 15.19 -10.47 -10.24
C ASN A 158 15.01 -11.00 -11.68
N ALA A 159 16.08 -11.57 -12.24
CA ALA A 159 16.10 -12.05 -13.63
C ALA A 159 15.10 -13.18 -13.90
N GLU A 160 14.82 -14.04 -12.92
CA GLU A 160 13.83 -15.11 -13.06
C GLU A 160 12.42 -14.54 -13.17
N ILE A 161 12.13 -13.48 -12.40
CA ILE A 161 10.85 -12.77 -12.47
C ILE A 161 10.67 -12.06 -13.80
N GLN A 162 11.71 -11.40 -14.31
CA GLN A 162 11.65 -10.77 -15.64
C GLN A 162 11.41 -11.80 -16.74
N LYS A 163 12.14 -12.92 -16.72
CA LYS A 163 11.93 -14.02 -17.66
C LYS A 163 10.50 -14.56 -17.60
N MET A 164 9.97 -14.77 -16.40
CA MET A 164 8.61 -15.26 -16.20
C MET A 164 7.56 -14.26 -16.71
N GLN A 165 7.78 -12.96 -16.48
CA GLN A 165 6.93 -11.90 -17.01
C GLN A 165 6.88 -11.94 -18.54
N ASP A 166 8.04 -12.06 -19.19
CA ASP A 166 8.16 -12.10 -20.65
C ASP A 166 7.47 -13.35 -21.23
N GLU A 167 7.66 -14.52 -20.61
CA GLU A 167 7.02 -15.78 -21.02
C GLU A 167 5.47 -15.70 -20.90
N ILE A 168 4.96 -15.13 -19.80
CA ILE A 168 3.52 -14.93 -19.61
C ILE A 168 2.97 -13.96 -20.65
N ILE A 169 3.63 -12.82 -20.87
CA ILE A 169 3.19 -11.83 -21.86
C ILE A 169 3.16 -12.47 -23.25
N ALA A 170 4.23 -13.17 -23.66
CA ALA A 170 4.33 -13.81 -24.97
C ALA A 170 3.23 -14.87 -25.19
N THR A 171 2.88 -15.63 -24.15
CA THR A 171 1.86 -16.69 -24.23
C THR A 171 0.46 -16.13 -24.48
N PHE A 172 0.13 -14.99 -23.88
CA PHE A 172 -1.21 -14.39 -23.96
C PHE A 172 -1.30 -13.15 -24.86
N ASP A 173 -0.23 -12.77 -25.58
CA ASP A 173 -0.12 -11.49 -26.30
C ASP A 173 -1.15 -11.28 -27.42
N LYS A 174 -1.65 -12.38 -28.00
CA LYS A 174 -2.61 -12.32 -29.12
C LYS A 174 -4.01 -11.88 -28.72
N ASP A 175 -4.33 -11.92 -27.43
CA ASP A 175 -5.66 -11.56 -26.90
C ASP A 175 -5.51 -10.58 -25.74
N ILE A 176 -5.91 -9.33 -25.97
CA ILE A 176 -5.79 -8.22 -25.00
C ILE A 176 -6.48 -8.57 -23.66
N SER A 177 -7.62 -9.24 -23.70
CA SER A 177 -8.38 -9.58 -22.50
C SER A 177 -7.66 -10.66 -21.70
N LYS A 178 -7.16 -11.70 -22.38
CA LYS A 178 -6.37 -12.76 -21.72
C LYS A 178 -5.05 -12.23 -21.17
N ASN A 179 -4.38 -11.35 -21.92
CA ASN A 179 -3.16 -10.69 -21.47
C ASN A 179 -3.40 -9.86 -20.21
N LYS A 180 -4.52 -9.14 -20.13
CA LYS A 180 -4.91 -8.37 -18.93
C LYS A 180 -5.10 -9.29 -17.72
N VAL A 181 -5.81 -10.41 -17.87
CA VAL A 181 -5.98 -11.40 -16.80
C VAL A 181 -4.62 -11.96 -16.38
N ALA A 182 -3.78 -12.36 -17.34
CA ALA A 182 -2.45 -12.89 -17.08
C ALA A 182 -1.57 -11.92 -16.27
N ARG A 183 -1.60 -10.62 -16.61
CA ARG A 183 -0.89 -9.57 -15.85
C ARG A 183 -1.41 -9.42 -14.42
N GLN A 184 -2.73 -9.53 -14.22
CA GLN A 184 -3.33 -9.45 -12.88
C GLN A 184 -2.93 -10.65 -12.02
N VAL A 185 -2.99 -11.87 -12.56
CA VAL A 185 -2.55 -13.09 -11.86
C VAL A 185 -1.06 -13.03 -11.54
N PHE A 186 -0.24 -12.60 -12.50
CA PHE A 186 1.19 -12.40 -12.27
C PHE A 186 1.46 -11.39 -11.14
N SER A 187 0.78 -10.25 -11.15
CA SER A 187 0.93 -9.22 -10.09
C SER A 187 0.52 -9.76 -8.71
N ALA A 188 -0.57 -10.52 -8.63
CA ALA A 188 -1.01 -11.15 -7.39
C ALA A 188 0.03 -12.16 -6.87
N TYR A 189 0.61 -12.95 -7.78
CA TYR A 189 1.70 -13.87 -7.45
C TYR A 189 2.92 -13.13 -6.89
N LEU A 190 3.32 -12.01 -7.50
CA LEU A 190 4.44 -11.19 -7.01
C LEU A 190 4.20 -10.71 -5.58
N PHE A 191 3.01 -10.19 -5.29
CA PHE A 191 2.67 -9.74 -3.94
C PHE A 191 2.62 -10.90 -2.96
N GLN A 192 2.01 -12.02 -3.33
CA GLN A 192 1.89 -13.17 -2.44
C GLN A 192 3.26 -13.75 -2.04
N ASN A 193 4.23 -13.74 -2.96
CA ASN A 193 5.51 -14.43 -2.82
C ASN A 193 6.73 -13.50 -2.70
N TRP A 194 6.54 -12.20 -2.49
CA TRP A 194 7.60 -11.20 -2.59
C TRP A 194 8.84 -11.50 -1.74
N VAL A 195 8.68 -12.02 -0.52
CA VAL A 195 9.81 -12.41 0.35
C VAL A 195 10.58 -13.59 -0.24
N ALA A 196 9.90 -14.63 -0.69
CA ALA A 196 10.53 -15.80 -1.31
C ALA A 196 11.26 -15.43 -2.61
N ILE A 197 10.67 -14.52 -3.40
CA ILE A 197 11.28 -13.98 -4.62
C ILE A 197 12.59 -13.25 -4.30
N LEU A 198 12.60 -12.39 -3.27
CA LEU A 198 13.81 -11.67 -2.86
C LEU A 198 14.92 -12.61 -2.37
N LEU A 199 14.55 -13.74 -1.78
CA LEU A 199 15.48 -14.74 -1.26
C LEU A 199 15.87 -15.81 -2.28
N HIS A 200 15.39 -15.71 -3.54
CA HIS A 200 15.61 -16.72 -4.58
C HIS A 200 15.13 -18.13 -4.17
N GLU A 201 14.02 -18.19 -3.44
CA GLU A 201 13.41 -19.44 -2.97
C GLU A 201 12.30 -19.95 -3.92
N THR A 202 11.92 -19.16 -4.94
CA THR A 202 10.92 -19.50 -5.96
C THR A 202 11.49 -20.42 -7.04
N LYS A 203 10.76 -21.47 -7.43
CA LYS A 203 11.19 -22.44 -8.48
C LYS A 203 10.01 -22.90 -9.32
N ASP A 204 10.19 -22.90 -10.64
CA ASP A 204 9.22 -23.40 -11.64
C ASP A 204 7.81 -22.80 -11.52
N ASP A 205 7.69 -21.57 -10.97
CA ASP A 205 6.40 -20.96 -10.66
C ASP A 205 5.63 -20.46 -11.89
N TYR A 206 6.27 -20.40 -13.07
CA TYR A 206 5.60 -20.11 -14.34
C TYR A 206 4.41 -21.05 -14.59
N LEU A 207 4.59 -22.36 -14.36
CA LEU A 207 3.56 -23.37 -14.59
C LEU A 207 2.37 -23.13 -13.66
N LYS A 208 2.64 -22.81 -12.39
CA LYS A 208 1.62 -22.51 -11.39
C LYS A 208 0.77 -21.30 -11.80
N ILE A 209 1.44 -20.23 -12.21
CA ILE A 209 0.76 -19.00 -12.66
C ILE A 209 -0.07 -19.29 -13.91
N SER A 210 0.49 -20.01 -14.88
CA SER A 210 -0.20 -20.37 -16.13
C SER A 210 -1.45 -21.21 -15.88
N HIS A 211 -1.38 -22.22 -14.99
CA HIS A 211 -2.55 -23.01 -14.61
C HIS A 211 -3.65 -22.17 -13.97
N VAL A 212 -3.31 -21.24 -13.07
CA VAL A 212 -4.30 -20.35 -12.45
C VAL A 212 -4.94 -19.44 -13.50
N ILE A 213 -4.17 -18.93 -14.47
CA ILE A 213 -4.71 -18.14 -15.59
C ILE A 213 -5.72 -18.97 -16.39
N GLU A 214 -5.37 -20.21 -16.77
CA GLU A 214 -6.26 -21.08 -17.55
C GLU A 214 -7.57 -21.40 -16.82
N VAL A 215 -7.53 -21.56 -15.50
CA VAL A 215 -8.75 -21.72 -14.68
C VAL A 215 -9.60 -20.44 -14.66
N ILE A 216 -8.99 -19.27 -14.47
CA ILE A 216 -9.72 -17.98 -14.47
C ILE A 216 -10.35 -17.71 -15.84
N LEU A 217 -9.68 -18.11 -16.93
CA LEU A 217 -10.21 -18.00 -18.28
C LEU A 217 -11.31 -19.03 -18.61
N GLY A 218 -11.58 -19.99 -17.71
CA GLY A 218 -12.58 -21.04 -17.89
C GLY A 218 -12.14 -22.19 -18.79
N ASN A 219 -10.85 -22.27 -19.14
CA ASN A 219 -10.31 -23.36 -19.96
C ASN A 219 -10.00 -24.63 -19.14
N GLN A 220 -9.87 -24.48 -17.82
CA GLN A 220 -9.68 -25.57 -16.85
C GLN A 220 -10.60 -25.40 -15.64
N THR A 221 -10.79 -26.47 -14.87
CA THR A 221 -11.61 -26.45 -13.64
C THR A 221 -10.75 -26.16 -12.41
N SER A 222 -11.28 -25.46 -11.41
CA SER A 222 -10.53 -25.15 -10.17
C SER A 222 -10.09 -26.36 -9.36
N ASP A 223 -10.66 -27.53 -9.63
CA ASP A 223 -10.31 -28.79 -8.96
C ASP A 223 -8.94 -29.32 -9.39
N SER A 224 -8.44 -28.92 -10.57
CA SER A 224 -7.10 -29.29 -11.06
C SER A 224 -5.97 -28.58 -10.33
N LEU A 225 -6.28 -27.51 -9.60
CA LEU A 225 -5.28 -26.69 -8.90
C LEU A 225 -4.74 -27.39 -7.65
N SER A 226 -3.42 -27.37 -7.51
CA SER A 226 -2.70 -27.68 -6.27
C SER A 226 -3.06 -26.70 -5.16
N LYS A 227 -2.60 -26.99 -3.92
CA LYS A 227 -2.88 -26.12 -2.77
C LYS A 227 -2.33 -24.70 -2.96
N GLU A 228 -1.09 -24.58 -3.43
CA GLU A 228 -0.42 -23.30 -3.66
C GLU A 228 -1.12 -22.50 -4.78
N GLU A 229 -1.49 -23.16 -5.88
CA GLU A 229 -2.25 -22.53 -6.97
C GLU A 229 -3.65 -22.10 -6.51
N LYS A 230 -4.29 -22.85 -5.61
CA LYS A 230 -5.58 -22.48 -5.00
C LYS A 230 -5.46 -21.22 -4.15
N GLU A 231 -4.36 -21.06 -3.41
CA GLU A 231 -4.13 -19.82 -2.64
C GLU A 231 -4.07 -18.60 -3.55
N LEU A 232 -3.34 -18.69 -4.67
CA LEU A 232 -3.27 -17.64 -5.68
C LEU A 232 -4.62 -17.40 -6.38
N TYR A 233 -5.31 -18.47 -6.77
CA TYR A 233 -6.62 -18.41 -7.44
C TYR A 233 -7.70 -17.77 -6.56
N ASN A 234 -7.69 -18.04 -5.26
CA ASN A 234 -8.68 -17.51 -4.31
C ASN A 234 -8.62 -15.98 -4.14
N ILE A 235 -7.56 -15.30 -4.59
CA ILE A 235 -7.49 -13.83 -4.63
C ILE A 235 -8.49 -13.23 -5.62
N PHE A 236 -8.94 -14.03 -6.61
CA PHE A 236 -9.79 -13.58 -7.72
C PHE A 236 -11.27 -14.03 -7.60
N LYS A 237 -11.64 -14.66 -6.49
CA LYS A 237 -13.02 -15.07 -6.18
C LYS A 237 -13.73 -14.04 -5.31
#